data_AF-A0A0F8W377-F1
#
_entry.id   AF-A0A0F8W377-F1
#
_cell.length_a   1.000
_cell.length_b   1.000
_cell.length_c   1.000
_cell.angle_alpha   90.00
_cell.angle_beta   90.00
_cell.angle_gamma   90.00
#
_symmetry.space_group_name_H-M   'P 1'
#
loop_
_entity.id
_entity.type
_entity.pdbx_description
1 polymer ?
#
loop_
_entity_poly.entity_id
_entity_poly.type
_entity_poly.pdbx_seq_one_letter_code
_entity_poly.pdbx_strand_id
1 'polypeptide(L)'
;ISGGYFLRQNGLESLGGINLKIRNCDGSAKGFYQVTGASGTLAPDQINAYNNELSLTEWWSDGSSTAVPDFVRITGGRYTIDTALDIPGSTNEYHWSSLVINYTATGAAFTSGGSSSNIEDITLQDIVFRVSNAGGLFCNFGSNSSSVNNGLFIKNIYGFPIAGLSITGSTTFITVDTDWTSVHVGNILAKGWTTQYTGPAAGDDHGLLQGLSDDDHTHYALLAGRSGGQTLIGDTASGGDLILQGTAHATPGDVLILSGQGFVVGHTAQIDFGAVPEFQILGTATPDSSMGFAAFSSTAAVGPDIRFLKSLGTTIGSNVLVVDGNRLGRIRFQGADGNDF
;
A
#
# COMPACT_ATOMS: atom_id res chain seq x y z
N ILE A 1 29.95 -33.42 6.57
CA ILE A 1 30.25 -34.46 5.55
C ILE A 1 31.17 -33.82 4.53
N SER A 2 32.50 -33.93 4.64
CA SER A 2 33.37 -33.11 3.78
C SER A 2 33.21 -33.48 2.30
N GLY A 3 32.56 -32.61 1.53
CA GLY A 3 32.43 -32.69 0.06
C GLY A 3 31.36 -33.64 -0.51
N GLY A 4 30.46 -34.20 0.31
CA GLY A 4 29.43 -35.16 -0.14
C GLY A 4 28.00 -34.66 0.02
N TYR A 5 27.03 -35.42 -0.50
CA TYR A 5 25.60 -35.18 -0.30
C TYR A 5 25.06 -35.99 0.89
N PHE A 6 23.96 -35.55 1.50
CA PHE A 6 23.28 -36.35 2.53
C PHE A 6 22.58 -37.57 1.95
N LEU A 7 22.12 -37.46 0.69
CA LEU A 7 21.52 -38.55 -0.07
C LEU A 7 22.07 -38.55 -1.50
N ARG A 8 22.43 -39.72 -2.03
CA ARG A 8 22.98 -39.80 -3.39
C ARG A 8 22.44 -41.03 -4.09
N GLN A 9 21.95 -40.82 -5.31
CA GLN A 9 21.56 -41.88 -6.23
C GLN A 9 22.64 -42.04 -7.32
N ASN A 10 23.14 -43.27 -7.50
CA ASN A 10 24.22 -43.61 -8.43
C ASN A 10 23.81 -44.60 -9.53
N GLY A 11 22.51 -44.76 -9.81
CA GLY A 11 22.00 -45.81 -10.70
C GLY A 11 20.55 -45.60 -11.12
N LEU A 12 19.86 -46.71 -11.45
CA LEU A 12 18.48 -46.75 -11.97
C LEU A 12 17.39 -46.65 -10.90
N GLU A 13 17.74 -46.63 -9.62
CA GLU A 13 16.78 -46.61 -8.51
C GLU A 13 16.19 -45.21 -8.31
N SER A 14 14.91 -45.12 -7.95
CA SER A 14 14.21 -43.87 -7.66
C SER A 14 14.47 -43.44 -6.20
N LEU A 15 14.70 -42.14 -5.95
CA LEU A 15 14.59 -41.60 -4.59
C LEU A 15 13.13 -41.31 -4.16
N GLY A 16 12.18 -41.50 -5.07
CA GLY A 16 10.76 -41.23 -4.85
C GLY A 16 10.21 -41.92 -3.61
N GLY A 17 9.41 -41.20 -2.82
CA GLY A 17 8.86 -41.65 -1.54
C GLY A 17 9.80 -41.46 -0.34
N ILE A 18 11.03 -40.98 -0.54
CA ILE A 18 11.93 -40.65 0.57
C ILE A 18 11.60 -39.28 1.15
N ASN A 19 11.39 -39.22 2.47
CA ASN A 19 11.33 -37.98 3.23
C ASN A 19 12.68 -37.74 3.94
N LEU A 20 13.50 -36.85 3.37
CA LEU A 20 14.82 -36.51 3.89
C LEU A 20 14.70 -35.46 4.99
N LYS A 21 15.07 -35.84 6.22
CA LYS A 21 15.09 -34.94 7.40
C LYS A 21 16.51 -34.70 7.88
N ILE A 22 16.93 -33.42 7.90
CA ILE A 22 18.29 -33.00 8.28
C ILE A 22 18.17 -31.97 9.40
N ARG A 23 18.77 -32.22 10.55
CA ARG A 23 18.59 -31.38 11.75
C ARG A 23 19.89 -31.18 12.49
N ASN A 24 20.12 -29.94 12.94
CA ASN A 24 21.24 -29.58 13.81
C ASN A 24 22.59 -30.07 13.29
N CYS A 25 22.75 -30.11 11.97
CA CYS A 25 24.01 -30.48 11.33
C CYS A 25 24.92 -29.27 11.24
N ASP A 26 26.21 -29.48 11.48
CA ASP A 26 27.28 -28.50 11.33
C ASP A 26 28.33 -29.01 10.32
N GLY A 27 28.93 -28.09 9.58
CA GLY A 27 30.06 -28.33 8.70
C GLY A 27 29.75 -28.07 7.23
N SER A 28 30.39 -28.82 6.34
CA SER A 28 30.16 -28.73 4.90
C SER A 28 29.42 -29.95 4.35
N ALA A 29 28.73 -29.72 3.24
CA ALA A 29 28.19 -30.73 2.32
C ALA A 29 28.20 -30.12 0.92
N LYS A 30 28.13 -30.95 -0.12
CA LYS A 30 27.97 -30.44 -1.50
C LYS A 30 26.56 -29.86 -1.67
N GLY A 31 25.55 -30.66 -1.36
CA GLY A 31 24.14 -30.26 -1.27
C GLY A 31 23.31 -31.27 -0.48
N PHE A 32 21.98 -31.12 -0.43
CA PHE A 32 21.13 -32.06 0.30
C PHE A 32 21.08 -33.45 -0.35
N TYR A 33 20.89 -33.49 -1.67
CA TYR A 33 20.87 -34.73 -2.41
C TYR A 33 21.48 -34.56 -3.80
N GLN A 34 21.85 -35.70 -4.40
CA GLN A 34 22.30 -35.79 -5.78
C GLN A 34 21.56 -36.91 -6.50
N VAL A 35 21.01 -36.59 -7.66
CA VAL A 35 20.49 -37.57 -8.62
C VAL A 35 21.41 -37.59 -9.83
N THR A 36 21.94 -38.77 -10.18
CA THR A 36 22.77 -38.96 -11.39
C THR A 36 22.24 -40.14 -12.22
N GLY A 37 22.33 -40.05 -13.55
CA GLY A 37 21.99 -41.14 -14.47
C GLY A 37 20.64 -40.98 -15.21
N ALA A 38 20.21 -42.05 -15.88
CA ALA A 38 19.03 -42.05 -16.78
C ALA A 38 17.68 -41.89 -16.07
N SER A 39 17.61 -42.11 -14.75
CA SER A 39 16.46 -41.81 -13.89
C SER A 39 16.55 -40.41 -13.25
N GLY A 40 17.14 -39.45 -13.98
CA GLY A 40 17.43 -38.07 -13.57
C GLY A 40 16.24 -37.18 -13.18
N THR A 41 15.07 -37.78 -12.91
CA THR A 41 13.81 -37.11 -12.64
C THR A 41 13.23 -37.38 -11.26
N LEU A 42 13.77 -38.34 -10.50
CA LEU A 42 13.14 -38.82 -9.28
C LEU A 42 13.91 -38.36 -8.05
N ALA A 43 13.62 -37.12 -7.63
CA ALA A 43 14.08 -36.58 -6.35
C ALA A 43 13.40 -37.26 -5.15
N PRO A 44 13.90 -37.03 -3.92
CA PRO A 44 13.15 -37.34 -2.72
C PRO A 44 11.79 -36.64 -2.74
N ASP A 45 10.78 -37.28 -2.17
CA ASP A 45 9.43 -36.74 -2.05
C ASP A 45 9.41 -35.45 -1.23
N GLN A 46 10.16 -35.44 -0.11
CA GLN A 46 10.22 -34.29 0.78
C GLN A 46 11.63 -34.01 1.26
N ILE A 47 11.95 -32.72 1.40
CA ILE A 47 13.14 -32.22 2.08
C ILE A 47 12.73 -31.35 3.25
N ASN A 48 13.30 -31.69 4.40
CA ASN A 48 12.93 -31.11 5.68
C ASN A 48 14.23 -30.81 6.46
N ALA A 49 14.75 -29.60 6.31
CA ALA A 49 15.99 -29.15 6.94
C ALA A 49 15.69 -28.16 8.08
N TYR A 50 16.22 -28.42 9.28
CA TYR A 50 15.96 -27.59 10.46
C TYR A 50 17.22 -27.22 11.23
N ASN A 51 17.41 -25.93 11.49
CA ASN A 51 18.43 -25.39 12.39
C ASN A 51 19.85 -25.91 12.09
N ASN A 52 20.24 -25.95 10.82
CA ASN A 52 21.57 -26.40 10.43
C ASN A 52 22.54 -25.22 10.29
N GLU A 53 23.83 -25.46 10.50
CA GLU A 53 24.92 -24.54 10.17
C GLU A 53 25.77 -25.18 9.08
N LEU A 54 25.38 -25.00 7.81
CA LEU A 54 25.96 -25.72 6.68
C LEU A 54 26.59 -24.77 5.66
N SER A 55 27.79 -25.14 5.20
CA SER A 55 28.35 -24.60 3.96
C SER A 55 28.05 -25.57 2.83
N LEU A 56 27.24 -25.11 1.86
CA LEU A 56 26.78 -25.85 0.69
C LEU A 56 27.37 -25.23 -0.58
N THR A 57 27.83 -26.07 -1.50
CA THR A 57 28.22 -25.59 -2.84
C THR A 57 27.02 -25.56 -3.81
N GLU A 58 25.90 -26.13 -3.41
CA GLU A 58 24.65 -26.16 -4.16
C GLU A 58 23.53 -26.56 -3.20
N TRP A 59 22.30 -26.17 -3.51
CA TRP A 59 21.15 -26.63 -2.73
C TRP A 59 20.91 -28.13 -2.94
N TRP A 60 20.91 -28.58 -4.20
CA TRP A 60 20.82 -29.98 -4.61
C TRP A 60 21.23 -30.20 -6.08
N SER A 61 21.67 -31.43 -6.39
CA SER A 61 21.87 -31.99 -7.74
C SER A 61 22.38 -31.02 -8.82
N ASP A 62 23.54 -30.40 -8.60
CA ASP A 62 24.21 -29.43 -9.47
C ASP A 62 23.33 -28.20 -9.83
N GLY A 63 22.33 -27.87 -9.01
CA GLY A 63 21.35 -26.81 -9.26
C GLY A 63 20.32 -27.15 -10.36
N SER A 64 20.23 -28.41 -10.77
CA SER A 64 19.38 -28.86 -11.88
C SER A 64 17.89 -28.89 -11.54
N SER A 65 17.08 -28.47 -12.52
CA SER A 65 15.61 -28.42 -12.49
C SER A 65 14.90 -29.76 -12.76
N THR A 66 15.62 -30.83 -13.08
CA THR A 66 14.97 -32.06 -13.56
C THR A 66 14.54 -33.02 -12.46
N ALA A 67 15.15 -32.95 -11.26
CA ALA A 67 14.84 -33.81 -10.13
C ALA A 67 14.44 -32.95 -8.94
N VAL A 68 13.13 -32.78 -8.74
CA VAL A 68 12.56 -31.76 -7.86
C VAL A 68 11.72 -32.43 -6.77
N PRO A 69 11.90 -32.07 -5.48
CA PRO A 69 11.04 -32.58 -4.43
C PRO A 69 9.64 -31.98 -4.54
N ASP A 70 8.61 -32.75 -4.19
CA ASP A 70 7.22 -32.27 -4.11
C ASP A 70 7.07 -31.22 -3.00
N PHE A 71 7.88 -31.35 -1.95
CA PHE A 71 7.86 -30.47 -0.80
C PHE A 71 9.27 -30.15 -0.28
N VAL A 72 9.57 -28.86 -0.16
CA VAL A 72 10.80 -28.38 0.47
C VAL A 72 10.47 -27.47 1.64
N ARG A 73 10.99 -27.80 2.82
CA ARG A 73 10.97 -26.91 3.99
C ARG A 73 12.35 -26.81 4.61
N ILE A 74 12.86 -25.58 4.65
CA ILE A 74 14.14 -25.22 5.25
C ILE A 74 13.88 -24.12 6.25
N THR A 75 14.00 -24.45 7.54
CA THR A 75 13.63 -23.53 8.61
C THR A 75 14.71 -23.43 9.66
N GLY A 76 15.12 -22.21 9.99
CA GLY A 76 16.14 -21.97 11.00
C GLY A 76 17.56 -22.31 10.52
N GLY A 77 18.55 -21.66 11.13
CA GLY A 77 19.96 -21.95 10.92
C GLY A 77 20.68 -20.97 9.99
N ARG A 78 21.92 -21.32 9.66
CA ARG A 78 22.84 -20.53 8.85
C ARG A 78 23.34 -21.36 7.68
N TYR A 79 23.18 -20.84 6.47
CA TYR A 79 23.60 -21.49 5.24
C TYR A 79 24.57 -20.59 4.49
N THR A 80 25.78 -21.09 4.22
CA THR A 80 26.71 -20.45 3.28
C THR A 80 26.57 -21.14 1.94
N ILE A 81 26.28 -20.38 0.88
CA ILE A 81 25.89 -20.92 -0.43
C ILE A 81 26.63 -20.17 -1.54
N ASP A 82 27.21 -20.91 -2.46
CA ASP A 82 28.02 -20.36 -3.56
C ASP A 82 27.39 -20.52 -4.96
N THR A 83 26.18 -21.07 -5.03
CA THR A 83 25.44 -21.29 -6.28
C THR A 83 23.96 -20.92 -6.10
N ALA A 84 23.36 -20.34 -7.14
CA ALA A 84 21.93 -20.02 -7.16
C ALA A 84 21.06 -21.28 -7.04
N LEU A 85 19.88 -21.15 -6.42
CA LEU A 85 18.82 -22.13 -6.56
C LEU A 85 17.95 -21.76 -7.74
N ASP A 86 17.90 -22.63 -8.73
CA ASP A 86 16.91 -22.54 -9.79
C ASP A 86 15.65 -23.31 -9.42
N ILE A 87 14.57 -22.59 -9.11
CA ILE A 87 13.28 -23.18 -8.79
C ILE A 87 12.60 -23.57 -10.12
N PRO A 88 12.34 -24.86 -10.33
CA PRO A 88 11.78 -25.37 -11.57
C PRO A 88 10.26 -25.17 -11.64
N GLY A 89 9.73 -25.04 -12.86
CA GLY A 89 8.29 -25.04 -13.11
C GLY A 89 7.63 -26.33 -12.62
N SER A 90 6.90 -26.24 -11.51
CA SER A 90 6.21 -27.35 -10.83
C SER A 90 5.21 -26.81 -9.81
N THR A 91 4.10 -27.53 -9.59
CA THR A 91 3.08 -27.21 -8.58
C THR A 91 3.51 -27.65 -7.17
N ASN A 92 4.80 -27.54 -6.87
CA ASN A 92 5.41 -28.05 -5.65
C ASN A 92 5.52 -26.93 -4.62
N GLU A 93 5.50 -27.28 -3.33
CA GLU A 93 5.54 -26.30 -2.24
C GLU A 93 6.99 -26.08 -1.76
N TYR A 94 7.42 -24.82 -1.71
CA TYR A 94 8.76 -24.47 -1.27
C TYR A 94 8.77 -23.40 -0.17
N HIS A 95 9.34 -23.73 0.99
CA HIS A 95 9.39 -22.85 2.14
C HIS A 95 10.80 -22.69 2.69
N TRP A 96 11.29 -21.45 2.68
CA TRP A 96 12.48 -21.02 3.40
C TRP A 96 12.09 -20.02 4.47
N SER A 97 12.39 -20.31 5.73
CA SER A 97 12.02 -19.43 6.83
C SER A 97 13.02 -19.32 7.97
N SER A 98 13.11 -18.15 8.58
CA SER A 98 13.97 -17.92 9.76
C SER A 98 15.45 -18.24 9.51
N LEU A 99 15.98 -17.88 8.34
CA LEU A 99 17.33 -18.25 7.89
C LEU A 99 18.32 -17.09 7.97
N VAL A 100 19.60 -17.44 8.16
CA VAL A 100 20.72 -16.58 7.77
C VAL A 100 21.39 -17.19 6.55
N ILE A 101 21.36 -16.51 5.41
CA ILE A 101 22.00 -16.96 4.18
C ILE A 101 23.24 -16.08 3.93
N ASN A 102 24.42 -16.70 3.84
CA ASN A 102 25.64 -16.07 3.35
C ASN A 102 25.85 -16.50 1.88
N TYR A 103 25.50 -15.62 0.96
CA TYR A 103 25.60 -15.89 -0.47
C TYR A 103 26.91 -15.36 -1.05
N THR A 104 27.68 -16.22 -1.68
CA THR A 104 29.03 -15.89 -2.18
C THR A 104 29.12 -15.82 -3.70
N ALA A 105 28.06 -16.19 -4.43
CA ALA A 105 28.00 -16.14 -5.88
C ALA A 105 27.55 -14.78 -6.43
N THR A 106 27.68 -14.62 -7.76
CA THR A 106 27.02 -13.57 -8.53
C THR A 106 25.59 -13.96 -8.89
N GLY A 107 24.73 -12.99 -9.19
CA GLY A 107 23.34 -13.23 -9.59
C GLY A 107 22.42 -13.44 -8.39
N ALA A 108 21.20 -13.89 -8.66
CA ALA A 108 20.19 -14.12 -7.63
C ALA A 108 20.37 -15.48 -6.94
N ALA A 109 20.23 -15.51 -5.61
CA ALA A 109 20.30 -16.75 -4.84
C ALA A 109 19.08 -17.67 -5.06
N PHE A 110 17.94 -17.09 -5.42
CA PHE A 110 16.74 -17.81 -5.87
C PHE A 110 16.32 -17.31 -7.24
N THR A 111 16.17 -18.20 -8.20
CA THR A 111 15.68 -17.89 -9.54
C THR A 111 14.48 -18.76 -9.88
N SER A 112 13.62 -18.29 -10.77
CA SER A 112 12.77 -19.20 -11.55
C SER A 112 13.58 -19.65 -12.75
N GLY A 113 13.66 -20.95 -13.02
CA GLY A 113 14.36 -21.44 -14.21
C GLY A 113 13.83 -20.76 -15.46
N GLY A 114 14.71 -20.38 -16.40
CA GLY A 114 14.30 -19.73 -17.63
C GLY A 114 13.12 -20.46 -18.28
N SER A 115 12.11 -19.70 -18.73
CA SER A 115 10.85 -20.23 -19.28
C SER A 115 10.00 -21.14 -18.37
N SER A 116 10.26 -21.18 -17.06
CA SER A 116 9.43 -21.95 -16.12
C SER A 116 8.00 -21.42 -16.09
N SER A 117 7.05 -22.32 -16.30
CA SER A 117 5.61 -22.09 -16.15
C SER A 117 5.08 -22.99 -15.04
N ASN A 118 4.08 -22.52 -14.30
CA ASN A 118 3.41 -23.21 -13.19
C ASN A 118 4.28 -23.41 -11.95
N ILE A 119 5.09 -22.40 -11.58
CA ILE A 119 5.64 -22.36 -10.22
C ILE A 119 4.53 -21.93 -9.27
N GLU A 120 4.28 -22.73 -8.24
CA GLU A 120 3.28 -22.44 -7.21
C GLU A 120 3.91 -22.40 -5.81
N ASP A 121 3.27 -21.68 -4.88
CA ASP A 121 3.49 -21.75 -3.43
C ASP A 121 4.96 -21.68 -2.95
N ILE A 122 5.64 -20.58 -3.32
CA ILE A 122 6.94 -20.22 -2.76
C ILE A 122 6.77 -19.29 -1.57
N THR A 123 7.33 -19.67 -0.42
CA THR A 123 7.45 -18.83 0.76
C THR A 123 8.92 -18.54 1.08
N LEU A 124 9.29 -17.26 1.08
CA LEU A 124 10.57 -16.74 1.57
C LEU A 124 10.29 -15.78 2.72
N GLN A 125 10.55 -16.18 3.96
CA GLN A 125 10.13 -15.40 5.14
C GLN A 125 11.20 -15.29 6.22
N ASP A 126 11.34 -14.11 6.82
CA ASP A 126 12.23 -13.90 7.98
C ASP A 126 13.68 -14.32 7.66
N ILE A 127 14.23 -13.81 6.55
CA ILE A 127 15.56 -14.18 6.06
C ILE A 127 16.52 -13.00 6.18
N VAL A 128 17.65 -13.25 6.83
CA VAL A 128 18.81 -12.36 6.77
C VAL A 128 19.72 -12.82 5.65
N PHE A 129 19.89 -11.99 4.64
CA PHE A 129 20.68 -12.29 3.44
C PHE A 129 21.95 -11.44 3.42
N ARG A 130 23.10 -12.11 3.43
CA ARG A 130 24.43 -11.47 3.42
C ARG A 130 25.16 -11.82 2.14
N VAL A 131 25.65 -10.83 1.43
CA VAL A 131 26.43 -11.07 0.20
C VAL A 131 27.89 -10.72 0.39
N SER A 132 28.78 -11.58 -0.12
CA SER A 132 30.22 -11.31 -0.21
C SER A 132 30.70 -11.05 -1.64
N ASN A 133 29.78 -11.00 -2.60
CA ASN A 133 30.04 -10.73 -4.00
C ASN A 133 29.22 -9.51 -4.45
N ALA A 134 29.85 -8.62 -5.23
CA ALA A 134 29.24 -7.36 -5.66
C ALA A 134 28.01 -7.56 -6.56
N GLY A 135 27.93 -8.70 -7.27
CA GLY A 135 26.79 -9.03 -8.13
C GLY A 135 25.69 -9.87 -7.46
N GLY A 136 25.74 -10.10 -6.14
CA GLY A 136 24.77 -10.95 -5.44
C GLY A 136 23.41 -10.26 -5.25
N LEU A 137 22.33 -10.96 -5.60
CA LEU A 137 20.93 -10.54 -5.42
C LEU A 137 20.19 -11.59 -4.58
N PHE A 138 19.07 -11.22 -3.95
CA PHE A 138 18.30 -12.19 -3.19
C PHE A 138 17.53 -13.13 -4.11
N CYS A 139 16.63 -12.59 -4.94
CA CYS A 139 15.88 -13.41 -5.89
C CYS A 139 15.60 -12.70 -7.21
N ASN A 140 15.48 -13.50 -8.27
CA ASN A 140 15.04 -13.07 -9.59
C ASN A 140 14.05 -14.09 -10.16
N PHE A 141 12.77 -13.82 -9.94
CA PHE A 141 11.64 -14.57 -10.48
C PHE A 141 11.14 -13.95 -11.80
N GLY A 142 12.06 -13.38 -12.59
CA GLY A 142 11.79 -12.65 -13.82
C GLY A 142 12.37 -13.32 -15.06
N SER A 143 11.54 -14.01 -15.84
CA SER A 143 11.47 -13.93 -17.32
C SER A 143 10.42 -14.91 -17.88
N ASN A 144 9.21 -14.43 -18.19
CA ASN A 144 8.47 -14.81 -19.41
C ASN A 144 7.12 -14.08 -19.46
N SER A 145 6.80 -13.47 -20.61
CA SER A 145 5.53 -12.78 -20.91
C SER A 145 4.32 -13.73 -21.08
N SER A 146 4.35 -14.89 -20.42
CA SER A 146 3.33 -15.94 -20.49
C SER A 146 3.39 -16.92 -19.31
N SER A 147 3.96 -16.49 -18.17
CA SER A 147 4.08 -17.37 -17.00
C SER A 147 2.79 -17.39 -16.17
N VAL A 148 2.23 -18.57 -15.91
CA VAL A 148 1.07 -18.80 -15.02
C VAL A 148 1.51 -19.08 -13.59
N ASN A 149 2.56 -18.41 -13.12
CA ASN A 149 3.08 -18.63 -11.78
C ASN A 149 2.14 -18.00 -10.74
N ASN A 150 2.01 -18.65 -9.59
CA ASN A 150 1.06 -18.27 -8.56
C ASN A 150 1.65 -18.47 -7.16
N GLY A 151 1.09 -17.81 -6.14
CA GLY A 151 1.41 -18.11 -4.75
C GLY A 151 2.84 -17.76 -4.34
N LEU A 152 3.30 -16.53 -4.65
CA LEU A 152 4.59 -16.03 -4.16
C LEU A 152 4.42 -15.21 -2.90
N PHE A 153 5.04 -15.63 -1.81
CA PHE A 153 5.06 -14.92 -0.55
C PHE A 153 6.50 -14.60 -0.12
N ILE A 154 6.88 -13.32 -0.18
CA ILE A 154 8.16 -12.82 0.29
C ILE A 154 7.93 -11.80 1.40
N LYS A 155 8.44 -12.05 2.61
CA LYS A 155 8.23 -11.15 3.74
C LYS A 155 9.40 -11.10 4.72
N ASN A 156 9.65 -9.92 5.30
CA ASN A 156 10.65 -9.72 6.35
C ASN A 156 12.05 -10.14 5.88
N ILE A 157 12.49 -9.61 4.74
CA ILE A 157 13.81 -9.90 4.17
C ILE A 157 14.77 -8.77 4.51
N TYR A 158 15.87 -9.10 5.17
CA TYR A 158 16.93 -8.14 5.49
C TYR A 158 18.22 -8.48 4.73
N GLY A 159 18.51 -7.71 3.67
CA GLY A 159 19.67 -7.86 2.81
C GLY A 159 20.77 -6.84 3.13
N PHE A 160 22.03 -7.28 3.18
CA PHE A 160 23.18 -6.37 3.23
C PHE A 160 24.48 -7.00 2.70
N PRO A 161 25.37 -6.22 2.04
CA PRO A 161 26.71 -6.66 1.72
C PRO A 161 27.60 -6.72 2.96
N ILE A 162 28.64 -7.56 2.91
CA ILE A 162 29.73 -7.51 3.89
C ILE A 162 30.36 -6.10 3.92
N ALA A 163 31.01 -5.77 5.05
CA ALA A 163 31.63 -4.45 5.23
C ALA A 163 32.64 -4.14 4.11
N GLY A 164 32.51 -2.96 3.51
CA GLY A 164 33.40 -2.49 2.44
C GLY A 164 33.06 -3.00 1.04
N LEU A 165 32.07 -3.87 0.88
CA LEU A 165 31.60 -4.31 -0.43
C LEU A 165 30.52 -3.36 -0.97
N SER A 166 30.76 -2.80 -2.15
CA SER A 166 29.76 -2.08 -2.94
C SER A 166 29.10 -3.03 -3.92
N ILE A 167 27.77 -3.03 -3.98
CA ILE A 167 27.02 -3.78 -4.99
C ILE A 167 27.25 -3.12 -6.35
N THR A 168 27.65 -3.91 -7.35
CA THR A 168 27.92 -3.46 -8.72
C THR A 168 27.25 -4.41 -9.71
N GLY A 169 26.61 -3.89 -10.76
CA GLY A 169 25.86 -4.68 -11.75
C GLY A 169 24.35 -4.43 -11.70
N SER A 170 23.54 -5.50 -11.73
CA SER A 170 22.10 -5.39 -11.49
C SER A 170 21.86 -4.91 -10.07
N THR A 171 21.17 -3.78 -9.91
CA THR A 171 20.98 -3.13 -8.60
C THR A 171 19.60 -3.38 -8.00
N THR A 172 18.81 -4.28 -8.58
CA THR A 172 17.50 -4.69 -8.06
C THR A 172 17.64 -5.93 -7.18
N PHE A 173 17.32 -5.79 -5.89
CA PHE A 173 17.49 -6.85 -4.89
C PHE A 173 16.51 -8.02 -5.06
N ILE A 174 15.26 -7.70 -5.38
CA ILE A 174 14.16 -8.65 -5.65
C ILE A 174 13.49 -8.26 -6.96
N THR A 175 13.50 -9.17 -7.92
CA THR A 175 12.74 -9.04 -9.16
C THR A 175 11.67 -10.12 -9.22
N VAL A 176 10.43 -9.74 -9.55
CA VAL A 176 9.30 -10.63 -9.79
C VAL A 176 8.66 -10.24 -11.12
N ASP A 177 8.37 -11.20 -11.99
CA ASP A 177 7.67 -10.93 -13.25
C ASP A 177 6.24 -10.41 -12.98
N THR A 178 5.76 -9.46 -13.78
CA THR A 178 4.43 -8.87 -13.61
C THR A 178 3.28 -9.86 -13.83
N ASP A 179 3.55 -10.97 -14.52
CA ASP A 179 2.57 -12.02 -14.82
C ASP A 179 2.35 -12.98 -13.64
N TRP A 180 3.14 -12.89 -12.56
CA TRP A 180 2.87 -13.67 -11.34
C TRP A 180 1.52 -13.25 -10.73
N THR A 181 0.71 -14.24 -10.39
CA THR A 181 -0.56 -14.06 -9.69
C THR A 181 -0.41 -14.34 -8.19
N SER A 182 -1.27 -13.72 -7.38
CA SER A 182 -1.26 -13.86 -5.90
C SER A 182 0.12 -13.60 -5.26
N VAL A 183 0.73 -12.47 -5.60
CA VAL A 183 2.04 -12.07 -5.08
C VAL A 183 1.88 -11.22 -3.83
N HIS A 184 2.59 -11.60 -2.76
CA HIS A 184 2.85 -10.78 -1.60
C HIS A 184 4.34 -10.51 -1.47
N VAL A 185 4.74 -9.24 -1.54
CA VAL A 185 6.10 -8.81 -1.19
C VAL A 185 5.98 -7.69 -0.18
N GLY A 186 6.50 -7.89 1.04
CA GLY A 186 6.35 -6.92 2.12
C GLY A 186 7.52 -6.88 3.08
N ASN A 187 7.73 -5.72 3.70
CA ASN A 187 8.80 -5.49 4.69
C ASN A 187 10.19 -5.96 4.19
N ILE A 188 10.65 -5.33 3.11
CA ILE A 188 11.97 -5.55 2.53
C ILE A 188 12.89 -4.43 3.00
N LEU A 189 14.08 -4.80 3.48
CA LEU A 189 15.17 -3.88 3.74
C LEU A 189 16.44 -4.37 3.05
N ALA A 190 16.75 -3.78 1.91
CA ALA A 190 17.92 -4.12 1.09
C ALA A 190 18.97 -3.00 1.15
N LYS A 191 19.90 -3.08 2.10
CA LYS A 191 20.96 -2.08 2.25
C LYS A 191 22.02 -2.28 1.15
N GLY A 192 22.23 -1.28 0.30
CA GLY A 192 23.29 -1.28 -0.72
C GLY A 192 22.83 -1.57 -2.14
N TRP A 193 21.56 -1.91 -2.35
CA TRP A 193 20.91 -1.99 -3.66
C TRP A 193 20.15 -0.68 -3.95
N THR A 194 20.11 -0.26 -5.22
CA THR A 194 19.36 0.94 -5.63
C THR A 194 17.86 0.70 -5.56
N THR A 195 17.42 -0.48 -5.99
CA THR A 195 16.01 -0.86 -6.05
C THR A 195 15.79 -2.07 -5.17
N GLN A 196 14.89 -1.96 -4.18
CA GLN A 196 14.64 -3.08 -3.27
C GLN A 196 13.74 -4.15 -3.90
N TYR A 197 12.76 -3.72 -4.69
CA TYR A 197 11.77 -4.59 -5.29
C TYR A 197 11.33 -4.03 -6.65
N THR A 198 11.11 -4.91 -7.62
CA THR A 198 10.43 -4.62 -8.89
C THR A 198 9.55 -5.81 -9.23
N GLY A 199 8.27 -5.56 -9.52
CA GLY A 199 7.31 -6.60 -9.89
C GLY A 199 5.86 -6.12 -9.81
N PRO A 200 4.88 -7.04 -9.70
CA PRO A 200 3.49 -6.69 -9.49
C PRO A 200 3.33 -5.72 -8.32
N ALA A 201 2.35 -4.81 -8.43
CA ALA A 201 2.05 -3.86 -7.36
C ALA A 201 1.77 -4.65 -6.06
N ALA A 202 2.70 -4.56 -5.11
CA ALA A 202 2.46 -5.02 -3.76
C ALA A 202 1.39 -4.09 -3.19
N GLY A 203 0.16 -4.59 -3.04
CA GLY A 203 -0.94 -3.81 -2.52
C GLY A 203 -0.67 -3.47 -1.06
N ASP A 204 -0.08 -2.31 -0.80
CA ASP A 204 0.00 -1.77 0.55
C ASP A 204 -1.41 -1.36 0.99
N ASP A 205 -1.74 -1.75 2.22
CA ASP A 205 -2.92 -1.23 2.91
C ASP A 205 -2.85 0.31 2.90
N HIS A 206 -3.95 0.97 2.53
CA HIS A 206 -3.99 2.41 2.33
C HIS A 206 -3.59 3.19 3.60
N GLY A 207 -3.78 2.60 4.78
CA GLY A 207 -3.36 3.17 6.05
C GLY A 207 -1.85 3.21 6.29
N LEU A 208 -1.05 2.52 5.46
CA LEU A 208 0.41 2.44 5.57
C LEU A 208 1.15 3.29 4.52
N LEU A 209 0.42 3.98 3.64
CA LEU A 209 0.99 4.89 2.67
C LEU A 209 1.69 6.06 3.39
N GLN A 210 2.96 6.31 3.05
CA GLN A 210 3.64 7.53 3.45
C GLN A 210 3.25 8.69 2.53
N GLY A 211 3.45 9.93 2.97
CA GLY A 211 3.12 11.11 2.18
C GLY A 211 1.64 11.50 2.17
N LEU A 212 0.80 10.89 3.03
CA LEU A 212 -0.60 11.29 3.20
C LEU A 212 -0.78 12.75 3.66
N SER A 213 0.29 13.37 4.17
CA SER A 213 0.35 14.79 4.54
C SER A 213 0.79 15.72 3.41
N ASP A 214 1.28 15.20 2.29
CA ASP A 214 2.05 15.98 1.30
C ASP A 214 1.17 16.86 0.40
N ASP A 215 -0.15 16.77 0.58
CA ASP A 215 -1.19 17.63 0.00
C ASP A 215 -1.03 17.94 -1.50
N ASP A 216 -0.45 16.99 -2.21
CA ASP A 216 -0.05 17.03 -3.60
C ASP A 216 -1.15 16.55 -4.55
N HIS A 217 -2.27 16.07 -3.98
CA HIS A 217 -3.43 15.59 -4.74
C HIS A 217 -4.58 16.60 -4.67
N THR A 218 -5.05 17.05 -5.83
CA THR A 218 -6.17 18.00 -5.97
C THR A 218 -7.55 17.34 -5.93
N HIS A 219 -7.62 16.03 -5.70
CA HIS A 219 -8.85 15.25 -5.87
C HIS A 219 -9.87 15.34 -4.72
N TYR A 220 -9.49 15.88 -3.56
CA TYR A 220 -10.37 15.89 -2.38
C TYR A 220 -10.37 17.23 -1.66
N ALA A 221 -11.51 17.58 -1.07
CA ALA A 221 -11.58 18.63 -0.06
C ALA A 221 -10.80 18.18 1.18
N LEU A 222 -9.99 19.07 1.76
CA LEU A 222 -9.15 18.72 2.90
C LEU A 222 -9.94 19.02 4.17
N LEU A 223 -10.15 18.02 5.02
CA LEU A 223 -11.00 18.15 6.21
C LEU A 223 -10.56 19.28 7.15
N ALA A 224 -9.25 19.49 7.27
CA ALA A 224 -8.66 20.56 8.09
C ALA A 224 -8.54 21.92 7.35
N GLY A 225 -8.85 21.96 6.05
CA GLY A 225 -8.63 23.12 5.19
C GLY A 225 -7.17 23.33 4.78
N ARG A 226 -6.94 24.26 3.85
CA ARG A 226 -5.60 24.68 3.37
C ARG A 226 -5.22 26.03 3.97
N SER A 227 -3.92 26.25 4.17
CA SER A 227 -3.40 27.60 4.43
C SER A 227 -3.75 28.51 3.25
N GLY A 228 -4.45 29.62 3.52
CA GLY A 228 -5.00 30.51 2.47
C GLY A 228 -6.43 30.19 2.03
N GLY A 229 -7.06 29.15 2.59
CA GLY A 229 -8.43 28.75 2.26
C GLY A 229 -8.50 27.70 1.15
N GLN A 230 -9.70 27.16 0.93
CA GLN A 230 -9.95 26.15 -0.10
C GLN A 230 -11.11 26.59 -1.00
N THR A 231 -10.89 26.53 -2.30
CA THR A 231 -11.94 26.74 -3.31
C THR A 231 -12.41 25.38 -3.82
N LEU A 232 -13.71 25.12 -3.73
CA LEU A 232 -14.35 23.94 -4.30
C LEU A 232 -15.01 24.32 -5.61
N ILE A 233 -14.72 23.57 -6.68
CA ILE A 233 -15.30 23.73 -8.02
C ILE A 233 -16.02 22.42 -8.34
N GLY A 234 -17.35 22.47 -8.50
CA GLY A 234 -18.18 21.28 -8.70
C GLY A 234 -18.03 20.64 -10.08
N ASP A 235 -17.75 21.46 -11.10
CA ASP A 235 -17.56 21.02 -12.48
C ASP A 235 -16.70 22.06 -13.25
N THR A 236 -16.06 21.63 -14.33
CA THR A 236 -15.35 22.48 -15.29
C THR A 236 -16.18 22.81 -16.53
N ALA A 237 -17.28 22.10 -16.77
CA ALA A 237 -18.20 22.38 -17.86
C ALA A 237 -19.21 23.50 -17.52
N SER A 238 -19.74 24.15 -18.55
CA SER A 238 -20.79 25.17 -18.39
C SER A 238 -22.08 24.53 -17.87
N GLY A 239 -22.64 25.11 -16.81
CA GLY A 239 -23.90 24.66 -16.22
C GLY A 239 -23.77 23.46 -15.29
N GLY A 240 -22.55 23.07 -14.92
CA GLY A 240 -22.34 22.11 -13.84
C GLY A 240 -22.47 22.77 -12.46
N ASP A 241 -22.88 21.96 -11.48
CA ASP A 241 -23.23 22.41 -10.13
C ASP A 241 -22.19 21.97 -9.08
N LEU A 242 -21.96 22.81 -8.08
CA LEU A 242 -21.41 22.39 -6.79
C LEU A 242 -22.56 22.20 -5.80
N ILE A 243 -22.79 20.97 -5.35
CA ILE A 243 -23.84 20.64 -4.39
C ILE A 243 -23.21 20.32 -3.03
N LEU A 244 -23.52 21.14 -2.03
CA LEU A 244 -23.20 20.87 -0.63
C LEU A 244 -24.45 20.33 0.09
N GLN A 245 -24.36 19.11 0.59
CA GLN A 245 -25.45 18.41 1.29
C GLN A 245 -24.89 17.79 2.58
N GLY A 246 -25.69 17.74 3.64
CA GLY A 246 -25.26 17.18 4.92
C GLY A 246 -24.91 15.68 4.83
N THR A 247 -25.89 14.78 4.97
CA THR A 247 -25.64 13.33 4.91
C THR A 247 -26.54 12.64 3.89
N ALA A 248 -26.06 11.57 3.27
CA ALA A 248 -26.86 10.72 2.37
C ALA A 248 -27.89 9.83 3.08
N HIS A 249 -28.02 9.95 4.41
CA HIS A 249 -28.98 9.19 5.20
C HIS A 249 -30.43 9.54 4.83
N ALA A 250 -31.37 8.61 5.07
CA ALA A 250 -32.80 8.84 4.87
C ALA A 250 -33.37 10.00 5.72
N THR A 251 -32.63 10.39 6.75
CA THR A 251 -32.85 11.62 7.53
C THR A 251 -31.58 12.47 7.47
N PRO A 252 -31.41 13.28 6.41
CA PRO A 252 -30.20 14.06 6.21
C PRO A 252 -29.94 15.02 7.37
N GLY A 253 -28.66 15.21 7.73
CA GLY A 253 -28.23 16.36 8.52
C GLY A 253 -28.20 17.65 7.70
N ASP A 254 -28.02 18.78 8.38
CA ASP A 254 -27.92 20.11 7.78
C ASP A 254 -26.48 20.47 7.35
N VAL A 255 -26.36 21.43 6.44
CA VAL A 255 -25.11 22.16 6.21
C VAL A 255 -25.10 23.36 7.16
N LEU A 256 -24.11 23.40 8.06
CA LEU A 256 -24.02 24.43 9.08
C LEU A 256 -22.88 25.41 8.75
N ILE A 257 -23.16 26.70 8.90
CA ILE A 257 -22.16 27.74 9.06
C ILE A 257 -22.12 28.08 10.55
N LEU A 258 -20.94 27.98 11.17
CA LEU A 258 -20.82 28.13 12.62
C LEU A 258 -20.98 29.59 13.05
N SER A 259 -21.38 29.82 14.31
CA SER A 259 -21.49 31.18 14.87
C SER A 259 -20.14 31.90 14.83
N GLY A 260 -20.16 33.18 14.46
CA GLY A 260 -18.96 33.97 14.20
C GLY A 260 -18.37 33.77 12.81
N GLN A 261 -19.01 32.98 11.94
CA GLN A 261 -18.66 32.82 10.52
C GLN A 261 -19.82 33.33 9.64
N GLY A 262 -19.49 33.88 8.47
CA GLY A 262 -20.48 34.44 7.54
C GLY A 262 -20.70 33.58 6.30
N PHE A 263 -21.96 33.47 5.85
CA PHE A 263 -22.33 33.08 4.50
C PHE A 263 -22.46 34.33 3.62
N VAL A 264 -21.48 34.51 2.74
CA VAL A 264 -21.41 35.64 1.81
C VAL A 264 -21.60 35.13 0.40
N VAL A 265 -22.63 35.65 -0.28
CA VAL A 265 -22.88 35.36 -1.69
C VAL A 265 -22.43 36.55 -2.54
N GLY A 266 -21.62 36.27 -3.56
CA GLY A 266 -21.19 37.27 -4.56
C GLY A 266 -19.98 38.14 -4.17
N HIS A 267 -19.29 37.82 -3.06
CA HIS A 267 -18.10 38.55 -2.62
C HIS A 267 -17.10 37.63 -1.88
N THR A 268 -15.86 38.10 -1.67
CA THR A 268 -14.79 37.33 -1.00
C THR A 268 -14.67 37.59 0.51
N ALA A 269 -15.43 38.55 1.02
CA ALA A 269 -15.43 38.98 2.42
C ALA A 269 -16.76 39.62 2.79
N GLN A 270 -17.11 39.64 4.08
CA GLN A 270 -18.24 40.41 4.58
C GLN A 270 -17.95 41.91 4.49
N ILE A 271 -18.99 42.71 4.26
CA ILE A 271 -18.94 44.17 4.34
C ILE A 271 -19.61 44.67 5.62
N ASP A 272 -19.14 45.81 6.15
CA ASP A 272 -19.73 46.49 7.30
C ASP A 272 -20.66 47.62 6.85
N PHE A 273 -21.95 47.51 7.18
CA PHE A 273 -22.95 48.58 6.97
C PHE A 273 -23.48 49.13 8.30
N GLY A 274 -22.58 49.32 9.27
CA GLY A 274 -22.87 49.67 10.67
C GLY A 274 -23.16 48.45 11.55
N ALA A 275 -22.89 47.27 11.01
CA ALA A 275 -22.86 45.93 11.57
C ALA A 275 -22.31 44.99 10.48
N VAL A 276 -21.79 43.83 10.87
CA VAL A 276 -21.33 42.78 9.95
C VAL A 276 -22.27 41.57 10.07
N PRO A 277 -23.39 41.51 9.32
CA PRO A 277 -24.27 40.35 9.38
C PRO A 277 -23.59 39.08 8.87
N GLU A 278 -23.92 37.96 9.50
CA GLU A 278 -23.44 36.63 9.08
C GLU A 278 -24.04 36.18 7.74
N PHE A 279 -25.18 36.71 7.30
CA PHE A 279 -25.71 36.43 5.97
C PHE A 279 -25.73 37.70 5.10
N GLN A 280 -25.06 37.65 3.96
CA GLN A 280 -24.99 38.76 3.01
C GLN A 280 -25.18 38.26 1.58
N ILE A 281 -26.01 38.97 0.81
CA ILE A 281 -26.16 38.80 -0.64
C ILE A 281 -25.70 40.09 -1.29
N LEU A 282 -24.59 40.03 -2.01
CA LEU A 282 -23.89 41.20 -2.56
C LEU A 282 -23.74 41.01 -4.08
N GLY A 283 -24.03 42.08 -4.83
CA GLY A 283 -23.92 42.05 -6.29
C GLY A 283 -24.00 43.44 -6.88
N THR A 284 -23.65 43.57 -8.16
CA THR A 284 -23.65 44.85 -8.90
C THR A 284 -24.90 45.05 -9.75
N ALA A 285 -25.76 44.04 -9.84
CA ALA A 285 -27.04 44.09 -10.54
C ALA A 285 -28.14 43.51 -9.66
N THR A 286 -29.40 43.92 -9.91
CA THR A 286 -30.55 43.48 -9.11
C THR A 286 -30.65 41.96 -8.96
N PRO A 287 -30.44 41.12 -9.99
CA PRO A 287 -30.49 39.66 -9.81
C PRO A 287 -29.45 39.15 -8.82
N ASP A 288 -28.23 39.69 -8.86
CA ASP A 288 -27.09 39.26 -8.05
C ASP A 288 -27.16 39.77 -6.60
N SER A 289 -28.02 40.78 -6.34
CA SER A 289 -28.18 41.43 -5.04
C SER A 289 -29.62 41.35 -4.50
N SER A 290 -30.37 40.31 -4.89
CA SER A 290 -31.77 40.13 -4.49
C SER A 290 -31.98 38.87 -3.66
N MET A 291 -32.96 38.92 -2.77
CA MET A 291 -33.43 37.77 -1.99
C MET A 291 -34.89 37.51 -2.33
N GLY A 292 -35.21 36.28 -2.74
CA GLY A 292 -36.58 35.86 -3.04
C GLY A 292 -37.08 34.84 -2.02
N PHE A 293 -38.34 34.97 -1.61
CA PHE A 293 -39.02 33.97 -0.79
C PHE A 293 -40.32 33.56 -1.49
N ALA A 294 -40.46 32.27 -1.79
CA ALA A 294 -41.65 31.73 -2.44
C ALA A 294 -41.99 30.35 -1.86
N ALA A 295 -43.27 30.07 -1.69
CA ALA A 295 -43.75 28.74 -1.34
C ALA A 295 -44.64 28.21 -2.46
N PHE A 296 -44.24 27.11 -3.08
CA PHE A 296 -45.01 26.40 -4.08
C PHE A 296 -45.71 25.21 -3.40
N SER A 297 -46.93 25.44 -2.90
CA SER A 297 -47.71 24.42 -2.21
C SER A 297 -49.12 24.31 -2.77
N SER A 298 -49.63 23.08 -2.88
CA SER A 298 -51.05 22.82 -3.14
C SER A 298 -51.93 23.01 -1.91
N THR A 299 -51.35 23.30 -0.74
CA THR A 299 -52.08 23.50 0.52
C THR A 299 -52.07 24.97 0.92
N ALA A 300 -53.21 25.46 1.41
CA ALA A 300 -53.36 26.84 1.88
C ALA A 300 -52.60 27.15 3.18
N ALA A 301 -52.03 26.14 3.84
CA ALA A 301 -51.38 26.26 5.14
C ALA A 301 -49.89 26.67 5.07
N VAL A 302 -49.31 26.77 3.87
CA VAL A 302 -47.87 27.00 3.68
C VAL A 302 -47.64 28.31 2.91
N GLY A 303 -46.76 29.17 3.45
CA GLY A 303 -46.34 30.42 2.83
C GLY A 303 -44.90 30.78 3.20
N PRO A 304 -44.23 31.64 2.42
CA PRO A 304 -42.92 32.18 2.78
C PRO A 304 -43.01 33.07 4.03
N ASP A 305 -41.95 33.10 4.84
CA ASP A 305 -41.94 33.83 6.12
C ASP A 305 -40.52 34.34 6.45
N ILE A 306 -40.44 35.53 7.06
CA ILE A 306 -39.21 36.09 7.64
C ILE A 306 -39.47 36.28 9.13
N ARG A 307 -38.84 35.46 9.96
CA ARG A 307 -39.04 35.47 11.42
C ARG A 307 -37.87 36.10 12.15
N PHE A 308 -38.19 36.96 13.10
CA PHE A 308 -37.24 37.49 14.07
C PHE A 308 -37.57 36.92 15.45
N LEU A 309 -36.56 36.45 16.16
CA LEU A 309 -36.67 36.01 17.56
C LEU A 309 -35.76 36.87 18.42
N LYS A 310 -36.28 37.33 19.56
CA LYS A 310 -35.50 38.01 20.59
C LYS A 310 -35.63 37.28 21.92
N SER A 311 -34.49 37.03 22.55
CA SER A 311 -34.37 36.54 23.93
C SER A 311 -33.37 37.44 24.66
N LEU A 312 -33.54 37.69 25.97
CA LEU A 312 -32.51 38.35 26.80
C LEU A 312 -31.45 37.37 27.33
N GLY A 313 -31.54 36.08 27.01
CA GLY A 313 -30.53 35.09 27.39
C GLY A 313 -29.25 35.26 26.59
N THR A 314 -28.10 34.92 27.20
CA THR A 314 -26.77 35.03 26.58
C THR A 314 -26.33 33.73 25.89
N THR A 315 -27.14 32.67 25.95
CA THR A 315 -26.89 31.38 25.31
C THR A 315 -27.87 31.17 24.17
N ILE A 316 -27.35 30.83 22.97
CA ILE A 316 -28.17 30.52 21.80
C ILE A 316 -29.13 29.35 22.14
N GLY A 317 -30.40 29.50 21.78
CA GLY A 317 -31.46 28.54 22.11
C GLY A 317 -32.13 28.75 23.48
N SER A 318 -31.66 29.67 24.32
CA SER A 318 -32.33 30.02 25.57
C SER A 318 -33.44 31.07 25.37
N ASN A 319 -34.54 30.94 26.10
CA ASN A 319 -35.71 31.83 26.02
C ASN A 319 -35.89 32.60 27.34
N VAL A 320 -35.41 33.84 27.40
CA VAL A 320 -35.54 34.73 28.57
C VAL A 320 -36.51 35.86 28.24
N LEU A 321 -37.32 36.24 29.24
CA LEU A 321 -38.33 37.30 29.17
C LEU A 321 -37.78 38.55 28.47
N VAL A 322 -38.50 39.03 27.46
CA VAL A 322 -38.30 40.35 26.88
C VAL A 322 -39.24 41.32 27.59
N VAL A 323 -38.73 42.47 28.02
CA VAL A 323 -39.51 43.48 28.78
C VAL A 323 -39.84 44.68 27.92
N ASP A 324 -40.77 45.51 28.41
CA ASP A 324 -41.20 46.72 27.74
C ASP A 324 -40.01 47.63 27.36
N GLY A 325 -40.08 48.21 26.16
CA GLY A 325 -39.03 49.06 25.60
C GLY A 325 -37.89 48.31 24.91
N ASN A 326 -37.86 46.97 24.92
CA ASN A 326 -36.86 46.22 24.16
C ASN A 326 -37.17 46.19 22.65
N ARG A 327 -36.12 46.31 21.82
CA ARG A 327 -36.23 46.14 20.36
C ARG A 327 -36.31 44.66 19.99
N LEU A 328 -37.33 44.28 19.22
CA LEU A 328 -37.56 42.90 18.77
C LEU A 328 -36.88 42.56 17.43
N GLY A 329 -36.74 43.55 16.55
CA GLY A 329 -36.16 43.42 15.22
C GLY A 329 -36.07 44.77 14.53
N ARG A 330 -35.44 44.83 13.34
CA ARG A 330 -35.37 46.04 12.52
C ARG A 330 -35.08 45.68 11.06
N ILE A 331 -35.80 46.33 10.14
CA ILE A 331 -35.42 46.45 8.73
C ILE A 331 -34.87 47.85 8.56
N ARG A 332 -33.68 47.98 7.96
CA ARG A 332 -32.98 49.27 7.80
C ARG A 332 -32.68 49.47 6.32
N PHE A 333 -32.87 50.70 5.86
CA PHE A 333 -32.46 51.18 4.56
C PHE A 333 -31.38 52.24 4.78
N GLN A 334 -30.29 52.15 4.04
CA GLN A 334 -29.12 53.03 4.10
C GLN A 334 -28.73 53.37 2.67
N GLY A 335 -28.25 54.59 2.46
CA GLY A 335 -27.91 55.09 1.13
C GLY A 335 -26.57 55.80 1.23
N ALA A 336 -25.59 55.33 0.47
CA ALA A 336 -24.26 55.89 0.52
C ALA A 336 -24.21 57.32 -0.07
N ASP A 337 -23.52 58.24 0.59
CA ASP A 337 -23.32 59.61 0.13
C ASP A 337 -21.95 59.84 -0.55
N GLY A 338 -21.12 58.78 -0.60
CA GLY A 338 -19.74 58.79 -1.10
C GLY A 338 -18.67 58.78 0.00
N ASN A 339 -19.05 58.99 1.26
CA ASN A 339 -18.16 58.88 2.43
C ASN A 339 -18.71 57.89 3.47
N ASP A 340 -20.01 57.94 3.74
CA ASP A 340 -20.73 57.03 4.64
C ASP A 340 -22.11 56.63 4.06
N PHE A 341 -22.98 56.02 4.88
CA PHE A 341 -24.29 55.47 4.49
C PHE A 341 -25.37 55.56 5.59
#